data_AF-A0A8T5DV35-F1
#
_entry.id   AF-A0A8T5DV35-F1
#
_cell.length_a   1.000
_cell.length_b   1.000
_cell.length_c   1.000
_cell.angle_alpha   90.00
_cell.angle_beta   90.00
_cell.angle_gamma   90.00
#
_symmetry.space_group_name_H-M   'P 1'
#
loop_
_entity.id
_entity.type
_entity.pdbx_description
1 polymer ?
#
loop_
_entity_poly.entity_id
_entity_poly.type
_entity_poly.pdbx_seq_one_letter_code
_entity_poly.pdbx_strand_id
1 'polypeptide(L)'
;MRKLALLLLLVLIPLALASDFKNLKAGDSIEDEGWNVSILRVYPDSSVQFQVFLDPNKSIVEQIELGENYTFDGININVTNVFYDPEPYLTLIDIHTEVLIKNTCEKNSDCNDSDSCTIDYCKGYPLTCEDNYINITDCISGDNCCQSGCNWAKDKDCPRYTCNQNKDCNDLNISTNDTCASNNTCEFTAIIKCITGDKICPDNCTYTSKSLDNRDLDCSQDNECIGHIDCDDGNESTNDLCIAEPDTSAKNCVYEKIIQIAEPVIDEDTSKPDIEYSDPPIATNKQIDKVLEKMPFLKNPAVLALISIIVISYVLLVFFKFRPEEPIMYGTH
;
A
#
# COMPACT_ATOMS: atom_id res chain seq x y z
N MET A 1 43.10 -35.72 35.02
CA MET A 1 41.90 -34.92 34.67
C MET A 1 42.22 -33.42 34.60
N ARG A 2 43.10 -32.99 33.67
CA ARG A 2 43.47 -31.56 33.52
C ARG A 2 43.64 -31.10 32.07
N LYS A 3 43.24 -31.92 31.08
CA LYS A 3 43.34 -31.61 29.65
C LYS A 3 41.99 -31.55 28.91
N LEU A 4 40.87 -31.79 29.60
CA LEU A 4 39.53 -31.78 28.99
C LEU A 4 38.76 -30.46 29.21
N ALA A 5 39.21 -29.60 30.12
CA ALA A 5 38.50 -28.36 30.45
C ALA A 5 38.90 -27.17 29.55
N LEU A 6 39.99 -27.27 28.79
CA LEU A 6 40.44 -26.17 27.91
C LEU A 6 39.81 -26.21 26.51
N LEU A 7 39.26 -27.36 26.10
CA LEU A 7 38.63 -27.50 24.77
C LEU A 7 37.16 -27.07 24.77
N LEU A 8 36.51 -26.98 25.94
CA LEU A 8 35.11 -26.52 26.05
C LEU A 8 34.99 -24.99 26.19
N LEU A 9 36.07 -24.29 26.56
CA LEU A 9 36.06 -22.82 26.67
C LEU A 9 36.27 -22.11 25.32
N LEU A 10 36.65 -22.83 24.28
CA LEU A 10 36.83 -22.31 22.91
C LEU A 10 35.55 -22.38 22.06
N VAL A 11 34.44 -22.90 22.61
CA VAL A 11 33.14 -23.03 21.92
C VAL A 11 32.14 -21.96 22.38
N LEU A 12 32.53 -21.10 23.33
CA LEU A 12 31.78 -19.89 23.71
C LEU A 12 32.39 -18.64 23.07
N ILE A 13 32.81 -18.74 21.81
CA ILE A 13 32.90 -17.54 20.97
C ILE A 13 31.45 -17.07 20.86
N PRO A 14 31.09 -15.85 21.30
CA PRO A 14 29.77 -15.33 21.02
C PRO A 14 29.60 -15.47 19.52
N LEU A 15 28.50 -16.10 19.08
CA LEU A 15 27.96 -15.80 17.76
C LEU A 15 27.78 -14.28 17.78
N ALA A 16 28.82 -13.57 17.34
CA ALA A 16 28.68 -12.22 16.90
C ALA A 16 27.59 -12.35 15.85
N LEU A 17 26.44 -11.79 16.15
CA LEU A 17 25.47 -11.40 15.15
C LEU A 17 26.32 -10.70 14.09
N ALA A 18 26.61 -11.40 13.00
CA ALA A 18 27.06 -10.75 11.79
C ALA A 18 25.82 -9.96 11.38
N SER A 19 25.71 -8.73 11.89
CA SER A 19 24.97 -7.71 11.18
C SER A 19 25.64 -7.68 9.82
N ASP A 20 24.89 -8.08 8.79
CA ASP A 20 25.34 -8.07 7.40
C ASP A 20 25.61 -6.62 7.02
N PHE A 21 26.79 -6.13 7.37
CA PHE A 21 27.29 -4.83 6.93
C PHE A 21 27.64 -4.97 5.46
N LYS A 22 26.67 -4.63 4.61
CA LYS A 22 26.87 -4.56 3.17
C LYS A 22 27.55 -3.24 2.87
N ASN A 23 28.83 -3.30 2.48
CA ASN A 23 29.55 -2.13 2.01
C ASN A 23 28.93 -1.72 0.66
N LEU A 24 28.25 -0.57 0.62
CA LEU A 24 27.60 -0.06 -0.58
C LEU A 24 28.30 1.19 -1.10
N LYS A 25 28.14 1.47 -2.39
CA LYS A 25 28.65 2.69 -3.05
C LYS A 25 27.55 3.36 -3.88
N ALA A 26 27.82 4.57 -4.36
CA ALA A 26 26.95 5.23 -5.32
C ALA A 26 26.75 4.35 -6.57
N GLY A 27 25.50 4.22 -6.99
CA GLY A 27 25.05 3.34 -8.07
C GLY A 27 24.63 1.94 -7.62
N ASP A 28 24.89 1.55 -6.37
CA ASP A 28 24.38 0.29 -5.84
C ASP A 28 22.90 0.42 -5.44
N SER A 29 22.19 -0.70 -5.44
CA SER A 29 20.84 -0.82 -4.89
C SER A 29 20.76 -1.95 -3.88
N ILE A 30 19.83 -1.81 -2.94
CA ILE A 30 19.42 -2.87 -2.04
C ILE A 30 17.95 -3.19 -2.29
N GLU A 31 17.64 -4.48 -2.18
CA GLU A 31 16.29 -4.98 -2.12
C GLU A 31 16.10 -5.55 -0.73
N ASP A 32 15.13 -5.02 0.02
CA ASP A 32 14.83 -5.44 1.39
C ASP A 32 13.32 -5.62 1.58
N GLU A 33 12.91 -6.87 1.79
CA GLU A 33 11.52 -7.32 1.96
C GLU A 33 10.48 -6.65 1.03
N GLY A 34 10.86 -6.45 -0.24
CA GLY A 34 9.98 -5.86 -1.27
C GLY A 34 10.19 -4.38 -1.52
N TRP A 35 11.10 -3.72 -0.81
CA TRP A 35 11.53 -2.35 -1.10
C TRP A 35 12.79 -2.33 -1.94
N ASN A 36 12.84 -1.44 -2.93
CA ASN A 36 14.05 -1.18 -3.70
C ASN A 36 14.58 0.22 -3.36
N VAL A 37 15.77 0.27 -2.79
CA VAL A 37 16.47 1.50 -2.41
C VAL A 37 17.75 1.58 -3.22
N SER A 38 17.88 2.63 -4.03
CA SER A 38 19.07 2.91 -4.81
C SER A 38 19.85 4.08 -4.22
N ILE A 39 21.18 3.95 -4.19
CA ILE A 39 22.07 5.02 -3.74
C ILE A 39 22.49 5.83 -4.96
N LEU A 40 22.02 7.08 -5.07
CA LEU A 40 22.33 7.93 -6.21
C LEU A 40 23.70 8.61 -6.06
N ARG A 41 23.98 9.15 -4.88
CA ARG A 41 25.17 9.97 -4.65
C ARG A 41 25.59 9.98 -3.18
N VAL A 42 26.90 10.02 -2.96
CA VAL A 42 27.50 10.30 -1.65
C VAL A 42 28.19 11.65 -1.72
N TYR A 43 27.92 12.52 -0.74
CA TYR A 43 28.49 13.85 -0.69
C TYR A 43 29.69 13.91 0.27
N PRO A 44 30.59 14.90 0.09
CA PRO A 44 31.75 15.08 0.98
C PRO A 44 31.40 15.44 2.43
N ASP A 45 30.18 15.89 2.69
CA ASP A 45 29.65 16.17 4.03
C ASP A 45 29.07 14.92 4.72
N SER A 46 29.29 13.74 4.14
CA SER A 46 28.78 12.44 4.59
C SER A 46 27.26 12.28 4.49
N SER A 47 26.56 13.16 3.79
CA SER A 47 25.16 12.93 3.42
C SER A 47 25.06 12.04 2.19
N VAL A 48 23.96 11.29 2.09
CA VAL A 48 23.73 10.31 1.02
C VAL A 48 22.37 10.56 0.39
N GLN A 49 22.33 10.64 -0.94
CA GLN A 49 21.09 10.74 -1.68
C GLN A 49 20.60 9.36 -2.10
N PHE A 50 19.37 9.04 -1.70
CA PHE A 50 18.69 7.79 -2.01
C PHE A 50 17.55 8.04 -2.99
N GLN A 51 17.24 7.01 -3.79
CA GLN A 51 16.00 6.88 -4.53
C GLN A 51 15.26 5.64 -4.03
N VAL A 52 14.06 5.82 -3.52
CA VAL A 52 13.18 4.76 -3.03
C VAL A 52 12.01 4.62 -3.99
N PHE A 53 11.82 3.43 -4.56
CA PHE A 53 10.72 3.16 -5.48
C PHE A 53 9.45 2.83 -4.69
N LEU A 54 8.33 3.44 -5.10
CA LEU A 54 6.99 3.17 -4.58
C LEU A 54 6.16 2.32 -5.57
N ASP A 55 6.43 2.47 -6.87
CA ASP A 55 5.94 1.62 -7.95
C ASP A 55 6.95 1.69 -9.13
N PRO A 56 6.82 0.90 -10.21
CA PRO A 56 7.75 0.93 -11.35
C PRO A 56 7.94 2.31 -12.01
N ASN A 57 6.99 3.24 -11.84
CA ASN A 57 6.97 4.57 -12.43
C ASN A 57 7.07 5.71 -11.40
N LYS A 58 6.98 5.41 -10.10
CA LYS A 58 6.98 6.39 -9.01
C LYS A 58 8.10 6.09 -8.02
N SER A 59 8.92 7.10 -7.74
CA SER A 59 9.98 7.03 -6.74
C SER A 59 10.11 8.35 -5.99
N ILE A 60 10.51 8.27 -4.73
CA ILE A 60 10.92 9.41 -3.91
C ILE A 60 12.44 9.48 -3.93
N VAL A 61 12.99 10.70 -4.03
CA VAL A 61 14.43 10.94 -3.91
C VAL A 61 14.67 11.85 -2.73
N GLU A 62 15.49 11.42 -1.78
CA GLU A 62 15.77 12.17 -0.56
C GLU A 62 17.25 12.09 -0.18
N GLN A 63 17.74 13.13 0.50
CA GLN A 63 19.10 13.19 1.04
C GLN A 63 19.06 13.01 2.55
N ILE A 64 19.81 12.03 3.06
CA ILE A 64 19.85 11.66 4.49
C ILE A 64 21.25 11.95 5.02
N GLU A 65 21.33 12.66 6.16
CA GLU A 65 22.59 12.93 6.84
C GLU A 65 23.06 11.74 7.68
N LEU A 66 24.36 11.66 7.94
CA LEU A 66 24.95 10.59 8.77
C LEU A 66 24.35 10.59 10.17
N GLY A 67 23.82 9.43 10.59
CA GLY A 67 23.20 9.24 11.90
C GLY A 67 21.72 9.65 11.96
N GLU A 68 21.15 10.18 10.88
CA GLU A 68 19.72 10.45 10.80
C GLU A 68 18.93 9.23 10.30
N ASN A 69 17.70 9.13 10.78
CA ASN A 69 16.73 8.14 10.33
C ASN A 69 15.71 8.86 9.46
N TYR A 70 15.40 8.30 8.30
CA TYR A 70 14.32 8.79 7.46
C TYR A 70 13.33 7.67 7.17
N THR A 71 12.06 7.92 7.44
CA THR A 71 10.97 6.99 7.15
C THR A 71 10.31 7.40 5.84
N PHE A 72 10.44 6.53 4.84
CA PHE A 72 9.58 6.50 3.66
C PHE A 72 8.34 5.67 3.99
N ASP A 73 7.23 5.88 3.29
CA ASP A 73 5.88 5.35 3.56
C ASP A 73 5.80 4.00 4.32
N GLY A 74 6.66 3.02 4.01
CA GLY A 74 6.81 1.82 4.82
C GLY A 74 8.23 1.25 4.99
N ILE A 75 9.29 2.05 4.80
CA ILE A 75 10.67 1.65 5.09
C ILE A 75 11.44 2.78 5.79
N ASN A 76 12.14 2.44 6.87
CA ASN A 76 13.06 3.34 7.55
C ASN A 76 14.48 3.07 7.08
N ILE A 77 15.20 4.13 6.73
CA ILE A 77 16.59 4.09 6.27
C ILE A 77 17.43 4.94 7.20
N ASN A 78 18.49 4.34 7.73
CA ASN A 78 19.50 5.01 8.54
C ASN A 78 20.88 4.88 7.91
N VAL A 79 21.55 6.01 7.72
CA VAL A 79 22.96 6.03 7.32
C VAL A 79 23.81 5.89 8.58
N THR A 80 24.41 4.72 8.77
CA THR A 80 25.19 4.41 9.99
C THR A 80 26.66 4.83 9.87
N ASN A 81 27.22 4.78 8.66
CA ASN A 81 28.61 5.10 8.41
C ASN A 81 28.81 5.54 6.96
N VAL A 82 29.71 6.51 6.76
CA VAL A 82 30.14 6.94 5.42
C VAL A 82 31.65 7.09 5.45
N PHE A 83 32.32 6.35 4.59
CA PHE A 83 33.72 6.51 4.28
C PHE A 83 33.84 7.19 2.91
N TYR A 84 34.45 8.36 2.89
CA TYR A 84 34.75 9.10 1.67
C TYR A 84 36.27 9.32 1.57
N ASP A 85 36.89 8.73 0.55
CA ASP A 85 38.28 8.96 0.20
C ASP A 85 38.37 9.62 -1.18
N PRO A 86 38.85 10.88 -1.28
CA PRO A 86 38.98 11.56 -2.57
C PRO A 86 40.07 10.96 -3.48
N GLU A 87 41.05 10.22 -2.95
CA GLU A 87 42.14 9.63 -3.74
C GLU A 87 42.49 8.23 -3.19
N PRO A 88 41.89 7.14 -3.69
CA PRO A 88 41.29 6.98 -5.01
C PRO A 88 39.74 6.95 -4.99
N TYR A 89 39.05 8.11 -5.01
CA TYR A 89 37.58 8.26 -5.12
C TYR A 89 36.76 7.04 -4.64
N LEU A 90 36.98 6.65 -3.39
CA LEU A 90 36.34 5.49 -2.79
C LEU A 90 35.28 5.97 -1.81
N THR A 91 34.03 5.70 -2.13
CA THR A 91 32.90 5.95 -1.24
C THR A 91 32.32 4.63 -0.79
N LEU A 92 32.36 4.36 0.51
CA LEU A 92 31.70 3.21 1.12
C LEU A 92 30.67 3.72 2.12
N ILE A 93 29.50 3.10 2.13
CA ILE A 93 28.38 3.47 2.98
C ILE A 93 27.89 2.20 3.67
N ASP A 94 27.66 2.32 4.97
CA ASP A 94 26.89 1.34 5.72
C ASP A 94 25.51 1.93 6.02
N ILE A 95 24.47 1.26 5.55
CA ILE A 95 23.08 1.62 5.86
C ILE A 95 22.42 0.53 6.70
N HIS A 96 21.50 0.95 7.55
CA HIS A 96 20.58 0.07 8.23
C HIS A 96 19.17 0.36 7.70
N THR A 97 18.48 -0.69 7.28
CA THR A 97 17.08 -0.64 6.86
C THR A 97 16.20 -1.38 7.84
N GLU A 98 15.03 -0.82 8.10
CA GLU A 98 13.97 -1.46 8.87
C GLU A 98 12.66 -1.34 8.09
N VAL A 99 12.17 -2.48 7.60
CA VAL A 99 10.94 -2.56 6.81
C VAL A 99 9.73 -2.57 7.74
N LEU A 100 8.85 -1.58 7.56
CA LEU A 100 7.61 -1.43 8.33
C LEU A 100 6.42 -2.07 7.62
N ILE A 101 6.45 -2.09 6.28
CA ILE A 101 5.41 -2.66 5.42
C ILE A 101 6.06 -3.63 4.44
N LYS A 102 5.58 -4.88 4.41
CA LYS A 102 6.13 -5.96 3.58
C LYS A 102 5.18 -6.29 2.42
N ASN A 103 5.69 -7.02 1.43
CA ASN A 103 4.86 -7.62 0.39
C ASN A 103 3.72 -8.44 1.00
N THR A 104 2.49 -8.19 0.56
CA THR A 104 1.31 -9.01 0.89
C THR A 104 0.98 -10.00 -0.22
N CYS A 105 1.59 -9.85 -1.39
CA CYS A 105 1.42 -10.72 -2.56
C CYS A 105 2.75 -10.89 -3.32
N GLU A 106 2.88 -11.95 -4.11
CA GLU A 106 4.02 -12.18 -5.01
C GLU A 106 3.62 -12.15 -6.50
N LYS A 107 2.36 -12.46 -6.79
CA LYS A 107 1.78 -12.54 -8.13
C LYS A 107 0.30 -12.18 -8.10
N ASN A 108 -0.25 -11.80 -9.25
CA ASN A 108 -1.67 -11.41 -9.37
C ASN A 108 -2.65 -12.44 -8.79
N SER A 109 -2.37 -13.75 -8.96
CA SER A 109 -3.25 -14.81 -8.43
C SER A 109 -3.36 -14.85 -6.90
N ASP A 110 -2.43 -14.22 -6.18
CA ASP A 110 -2.49 -14.12 -4.71
C ASP A 110 -3.49 -13.05 -4.24
N CYS A 111 -3.89 -12.16 -5.15
CA CYS A 111 -4.88 -11.10 -4.93
C CYS A 111 -6.28 -11.49 -5.43
N ASN A 112 -6.58 -12.77 -5.61
CA ASN A 112 -7.86 -13.24 -6.14
C ASN A 112 -9.02 -13.04 -5.15
N ASP A 113 -10.00 -12.19 -5.50
CA ASP A 113 -11.24 -11.99 -4.73
C ASP A 113 -12.34 -13.00 -5.02
N SER A 114 -12.13 -13.89 -5.98
CA SER A 114 -13.12 -14.83 -6.51
C SER A 114 -14.26 -14.17 -7.29
N ASP A 115 -14.14 -12.88 -7.63
CA ASP A 115 -14.99 -12.25 -8.63
C ASP A 115 -14.36 -12.46 -10.01
N SER A 116 -15.14 -12.89 -11.00
CA SER A 116 -14.66 -13.11 -12.36
C SER A 116 -14.73 -11.84 -13.19
N CYS A 117 -15.44 -10.82 -12.71
CA CYS A 117 -15.59 -9.52 -13.36
C CYS A 117 -14.53 -8.50 -12.96
N THR A 118 -13.50 -8.97 -12.26
CA THR A 118 -12.41 -8.19 -11.71
C THR A 118 -11.09 -8.69 -12.29
N ILE A 119 -10.16 -7.77 -12.54
CA ILE A 119 -8.77 -8.13 -12.86
C ILE A 119 -7.91 -7.88 -11.63
N ASP A 120 -7.37 -8.95 -11.07
CA ASP A 120 -6.47 -8.93 -9.92
C ASP A 120 -5.08 -8.45 -10.31
N TYR A 121 -4.53 -7.52 -9.53
CA TYR A 121 -3.15 -7.06 -9.68
C TYR A 121 -2.40 -7.11 -8.36
N CYS A 122 -1.22 -7.71 -8.39
CA CYS A 122 -0.20 -7.58 -7.35
C CYS A 122 0.85 -6.58 -7.85
N LYS A 123 0.86 -5.36 -7.29
CA LYS A 123 1.70 -4.26 -7.79
C LYS A 123 2.19 -3.37 -6.65
N GLY A 124 3.12 -2.46 -6.95
CA GLY A 124 3.72 -1.55 -5.97
C GLY A 124 5.07 -2.03 -5.43
N TYR A 125 5.68 -1.20 -4.57
CA TYR A 125 6.86 -1.50 -3.76
C TYR A 125 6.60 -0.93 -2.35
N PRO A 126 6.16 -1.76 -1.40
CA PRO A 126 6.05 -3.22 -1.45
C PRO A 126 4.87 -3.67 -2.30
N LEU A 127 4.92 -4.91 -2.78
CA LEU A 127 3.84 -5.53 -3.54
C LEU A 127 2.62 -5.72 -2.65
N THR A 128 1.55 -5.00 -2.98
CA THR A 128 0.25 -5.10 -2.32
C THR A 128 -0.84 -5.36 -3.36
N CYS A 129 -2.02 -5.75 -2.88
CA CYS A 129 -3.22 -5.88 -3.72
C CYS A 129 -3.98 -4.53 -3.84
N GLU A 130 -3.32 -3.39 -3.61
CA GLU A 130 -3.99 -2.08 -3.44
C GLU A 130 -4.89 -1.68 -4.62
N ASP A 131 -6.02 -1.05 -4.25
CA ASP A 131 -7.12 -0.62 -5.12
C ASP A 131 -7.73 -1.76 -5.95
N ASN A 132 -8.21 -2.74 -5.19
CA ASN A 132 -9.21 -3.76 -5.50
C ASN A 132 -9.84 -3.60 -6.89
N TYR A 133 -9.22 -4.35 -7.80
CA TYR A 133 -9.84 -4.84 -9.02
C TYR A 133 -10.16 -3.78 -10.07
N ILE A 134 -9.58 -3.96 -11.25
CA ILE A 134 -10.11 -3.25 -12.40
C ILE A 134 -11.35 -3.99 -12.85
N ASN A 135 -12.52 -3.35 -12.71
CA ASN A 135 -13.76 -3.88 -13.25
C ASN A 135 -13.61 -4.08 -14.77
N ILE A 136 -13.98 -5.26 -15.24
CA ILE A 136 -14.11 -5.51 -16.67
C ILE A 136 -15.37 -4.77 -17.14
N THR A 137 -15.18 -3.64 -17.82
CA THR A 137 -16.28 -2.78 -18.30
C THR A 137 -16.74 -3.10 -19.73
N ASP A 138 -16.12 -4.08 -20.38
CA ASP A 138 -16.47 -4.52 -21.73
C ASP A 138 -17.25 -5.83 -21.70
N CYS A 139 -18.14 -6.05 -22.68
CA CYS A 139 -18.84 -7.33 -22.87
C CYS A 139 -17.96 -8.29 -23.69
N ILE A 140 -17.09 -9.07 -23.04
CA ILE A 140 -16.10 -9.92 -23.72
C ILE A 140 -16.44 -11.39 -23.50
N SER A 141 -16.88 -12.05 -24.57
CA SER A 141 -17.15 -13.49 -24.50
C SER A 141 -15.88 -14.32 -24.21
N GLY A 142 -15.96 -15.19 -23.21
CA GLY A 142 -14.93 -16.14 -22.79
C GLY A 142 -14.06 -15.69 -21.62
N ASP A 143 -14.39 -14.58 -20.95
CA ASP A 143 -13.71 -14.09 -19.75
C ASP A 143 -14.32 -14.59 -18.42
N ASN A 144 -15.46 -15.29 -18.49
CA ASN A 144 -16.28 -15.75 -17.36
C ASN A 144 -16.92 -14.63 -16.53
N CYS A 145 -16.97 -13.41 -17.05
CA CYS A 145 -17.67 -12.28 -16.46
C CYS A 145 -19.01 -12.04 -17.18
N CYS A 146 -20.02 -11.61 -16.43
CA CYS A 146 -21.20 -10.99 -17.00
C CYS A 146 -21.50 -9.72 -16.22
N GLN A 147 -20.87 -8.62 -16.62
CA GLN A 147 -21.09 -7.33 -15.97
C GLN A 147 -22.47 -6.74 -16.31
N SER A 148 -22.90 -5.76 -15.50
CA SER A 148 -24.14 -5.03 -15.73
C SER A 148 -24.17 -4.39 -17.13
N GLY A 149 -25.31 -4.49 -17.82
CA GLY A 149 -25.47 -3.98 -19.20
C GLY A 149 -25.01 -4.94 -20.32
N CYS A 150 -24.32 -6.03 -19.98
CA CYS A 150 -24.05 -7.13 -20.91
C CYS A 150 -25.19 -8.14 -20.95
N ASN A 151 -25.36 -8.81 -22.09
CA ASN A 151 -26.35 -9.86 -22.28
C ASN A 151 -25.76 -10.97 -23.12
N TRP A 152 -26.42 -12.13 -23.17
CA TRP A 152 -25.93 -13.29 -23.93
C TRP A 152 -25.57 -12.98 -25.40
N ALA A 153 -26.22 -11.99 -26.02
CA ALA A 153 -25.95 -11.63 -27.41
C ALA A 153 -24.58 -10.95 -27.59
N LYS A 154 -24.20 -10.07 -26.63
CA LYS A 154 -22.92 -9.35 -26.61
C LYS A 154 -21.81 -10.13 -25.91
N ASP A 155 -22.17 -10.88 -24.87
CA ASP A 155 -21.27 -11.63 -24.01
C ASP A 155 -21.79 -13.06 -23.80
N LYS A 156 -21.02 -14.08 -24.20
CA LYS A 156 -21.46 -15.49 -24.09
C LYS A 156 -21.36 -16.05 -22.68
N ASP A 157 -20.67 -15.38 -21.77
CA ASP A 157 -20.57 -15.79 -20.37
C ASP A 157 -21.77 -15.30 -19.56
N CYS A 158 -22.52 -14.34 -20.10
CA CYS A 158 -23.83 -14.00 -19.57
C CYS A 158 -24.81 -15.17 -19.68
N PRO A 159 -25.67 -15.38 -18.66
CA PRO A 159 -26.68 -16.41 -18.69
C PRO A 159 -27.48 -16.33 -19.98
N ARG A 160 -27.51 -17.44 -20.73
CA ARG A 160 -28.43 -17.58 -21.83
C ARG A 160 -29.82 -17.72 -21.23
N TYR A 161 -30.55 -16.61 -21.13
CA TYR A 161 -31.97 -16.67 -20.77
C TYR A 161 -32.73 -17.30 -21.94
N THR A 162 -32.76 -18.64 -21.95
CA THR A 162 -33.69 -19.37 -22.78
C THR A 162 -35.06 -19.29 -22.12
N CYS A 163 -36.05 -18.84 -22.87
CA CYS A 163 -37.38 -18.59 -22.35
C CYS A 163 -38.41 -19.45 -23.09
N ASN A 164 -39.52 -19.74 -22.42
CA ASN A 164 -40.72 -20.27 -23.05
C ASN A 164 -41.85 -19.23 -23.04
N GLN A 165 -41.77 -18.25 -22.15
CA GLN A 165 -42.74 -17.16 -21.97
C GLN A 165 -42.01 -15.90 -21.46
N ASN A 166 -42.61 -14.72 -21.64
CA ASN A 166 -42.01 -13.45 -21.24
C ASN A 166 -41.61 -13.39 -19.76
N LYS A 167 -42.36 -14.06 -18.87
CA LYS A 167 -42.05 -14.09 -17.44
C LYS A 167 -40.68 -14.73 -17.14
N ASP A 168 -40.21 -15.63 -17.99
CA ASP A 168 -38.90 -16.27 -17.84
C ASP A 168 -37.75 -15.30 -18.17
N CYS A 169 -38.07 -14.13 -18.75
CA CYS A 169 -37.13 -13.10 -19.15
C CYS A 169 -37.04 -11.93 -18.16
N ASN A 170 -37.59 -12.04 -16.95
CA ASN A 170 -37.53 -10.92 -16.01
C ASN A 170 -36.08 -10.65 -15.56
N ASP A 171 -35.48 -9.55 -16.01
CA ASP A 171 -34.13 -9.09 -15.60
C ASP A 171 -34.15 -8.17 -14.37
N LEU A 172 -35.32 -7.96 -13.76
CA LEU A 172 -35.57 -7.04 -12.65
C LEU A 172 -35.35 -5.55 -13.00
N ASN A 173 -35.10 -5.22 -14.26
CA ASN A 173 -35.03 -3.85 -14.73
C ASN A 173 -36.43 -3.36 -15.10
N ILE A 174 -37.02 -2.50 -14.28
CA ILE A 174 -38.38 -1.99 -14.50
C ILE A 174 -38.49 -1.10 -15.76
N SER A 175 -37.36 -0.60 -16.28
CA SER A 175 -37.30 0.28 -17.45
C SER A 175 -37.23 -0.47 -18.78
N THR A 176 -37.26 -1.80 -18.76
CA THR A 176 -37.31 -2.66 -19.95
C THR A 176 -38.63 -3.40 -20.06
N ASN A 177 -39.04 -3.65 -21.30
CA ASN A 177 -40.07 -4.62 -21.61
C ASN A 177 -39.40 -5.93 -22.01
N ASP A 178 -39.61 -6.94 -21.18
CA ASP A 178 -38.93 -8.22 -21.27
C ASP A 178 -39.81 -9.20 -22.05
N THR A 179 -39.30 -9.63 -23.20
CA THR A 179 -40.07 -10.48 -24.10
C THR A 179 -39.31 -11.73 -24.47
N CYS A 180 -40.04 -12.84 -24.58
CA CYS A 180 -39.49 -14.06 -25.11
C CYS A 180 -39.69 -14.10 -26.62
N ALA A 181 -38.60 -13.97 -27.37
CA ALA A 181 -38.64 -14.03 -28.82
C ALA A 181 -38.92 -15.47 -29.32
N SER A 182 -39.39 -15.56 -30.57
CA SER A 182 -39.81 -16.82 -31.21
C SER A 182 -38.71 -17.90 -31.33
N ASN A 183 -37.46 -17.53 -31.13
CA ASN A 183 -36.27 -18.40 -31.09
C ASN A 183 -35.88 -18.80 -29.65
N ASN A 184 -36.76 -18.63 -28.67
CA ASN A 184 -36.55 -18.92 -27.25
C ASN A 184 -35.41 -18.10 -26.64
N THR A 185 -35.20 -16.85 -27.10
CA THR A 185 -34.25 -15.92 -26.46
C THR A 185 -34.97 -14.73 -25.86
N CYS A 186 -34.54 -14.29 -24.69
CA CYS A 186 -35.05 -13.06 -24.10
C CYS A 186 -34.54 -11.83 -24.87
N GLU A 187 -35.48 -10.93 -25.19
CA GLU A 187 -35.26 -9.61 -25.77
C GLU A 187 -35.74 -8.55 -24.77
N PHE A 188 -34.84 -7.64 -24.43
CA PHE A 188 -35.08 -6.54 -23.49
C PHE A 188 -35.15 -5.23 -24.27
N THR A 189 -36.33 -4.65 -24.39
CA THR A 189 -36.51 -3.38 -25.12
C THR A 189 -36.77 -2.25 -24.14
N ALA A 190 -35.93 -1.21 -24.17
CA ALA A 190 -36.11 -0.02 -23.34
C ALA A 190 -37.48 0.62 -23.56
N ILE A 191 -38.14 1.01 -22.47
CA ILE A 191 -39.38 1.77 -22.49
C ILE A 191 -39.01 3.23 -22.75
N ILE A 192 -39.52 3.81 -23.85
CA ILE A 192 -39.18 5.17 -24.32
C ILE A 192 -40.37 6.15 -24.29
N LYS A 193 -41.51 5.70 -23.76
CA LYS A 193 -42.73 6.51 -23.68
C LYS A 193 -42.82 7.16 -22.32
N CYS A 194 -43.13 8.45 -22.29
CA CYS A 194 -43.38 9.19 -21.06
C CYS A 194 -44.81 8.91 -20.57
N ILE A 195 -44.97 8.13 -19.51
CA ILE A 195 -46.26 7.73 -18.96
C ILE A 195 -46.26 7.99 -17.45
N THR A 196 -46.89 9.11 -17.08
CA THR A 196 -47.11 9.45 -15.68
C THR A 196 -47.85 8.36 -14.90
N GLY A 197 -47.24 7.89 -13.81
CA GLY A 197 -47.72 6.89 -12.87
C GLY A 197 -47.26 5.46 -13.15
N ASP A 198 -46.38 5.23 -14.13
CA ASP A 198 -45.79 3.92 -14.45
C ASP A 198 -44.48 3.64 -13.69
N LYS A 199 -43.97 4.63 -12.96
CA LYS A 199 -42.74 4.61 -12.14
C LYS A 199 -41.44 4.50 -12.96
N ILE A 200 -41.49 4.82 -14.25
CA ILE A 200 -40.34 4.75 -15.16
C ILE A 200 -40.08 6.16 -15.69
N CYS A 201 -38.80 6.56 -15.76
CA CYS A 201 -38.42 7.83 -16.38
C CYS A 201 -37.43 7.57 -17.53
N PRO A 202 -37.92 7.45 -18.78
CA PRO A 202 -37.06 7.30 -19.95
C PRO A 202 -36.24 8.57 -20.26
N ASP A 203 -35.07 8.43 -20.89
CA ASP A 203 -34.13 9.54 -21.19
C ASP A 203 -34.73 10.72 -21.98
N ASN A 204 -35.77 10.47 -22.78
CA ASN A 204 -36.46 11.49 -23.57
C ASN A 204 -37.61 12.18 -22.80
N CYS A 205 -37.83 11.81 -21.54
CA CYS A 205 -38.89 12.30 -20.67
C CYS A 205 -38.34 13.25 -19.61
N THR A 206 -39.17 14.20 -19.19
CA THR A 206 -38.76 15.23 -18.22
C THR A 206 -39.91 15.56 -17.29
N TYR A 207 -39.57 15.91 -16.04
CA TYR A 207 -40.53 16.50 -15.13
C TYR A 207 -40.80 17.95 -15.54
N THR A 208 -41.91 18.19 -16.23
CA THR A 208 -42.33 19.56 -16.55
C THR A 208 -43.79 19.80 -16.18
N SER A 209 -44.07 20.94 -15.54
CA SER A 209 -45.45 21.38 -15.23
C SER A 209 -46.21 21.89 -16.47
N LYS A 210 -45.55 21.96 -17.63
CA LYS A 210 -46.12 22.38 -18.91
C LYS A 210 -46.50 21.15 -19.71
N SER A 211 -47.68 21.17 -20.33
CA SER A 211 -48.16 20.06 -21.16
C SER A 211 -47.35 19.98 -22.47
N LEU A 212 -46.22 19.28 -22.45
CA LEU A 212 -45.39 18.95 -23.60
C LEU A 212 -45.40 17.44 -23.84
N ASP A 213 -45.10 17.02 -25.06
CA ASP A 213 -45.15 15.61 -25.51
C ASP A 213 -44.14 14.68 -24.80
N ASN A 214 -43.24 15.24 -23.97
CA ASN A 214 -42.20 14.54 -23.23
C ASN A 214 -42.37 14.65 -21.70
N ARG A 215 -43.59 14.93 -21.22
CA ARG A 215 -43.84 15.08 -19.78
C ARG A 215 -44.03 13.72 -19.12
N ASP A 216 -43.26 13.49 -18.06
CA ASP A 216 -43.49 12.41 -17.11
C ASP A 216 -43.38 12.93 -15.67
N LEU A 217 -44.37 12.64 -14.82
CA LEU A 217 -44.35 13.07 -13.41
C LEU A 217 -43.64 12.05 -12.52
N ASP A 218 -43.27 10.89 -13.05
CA ASP A 218 -42.41 9.93 -12.34
C ASP A 218 -40.92 10.30 -12.42
N CYS A 219 -40.56 11.20 -13.35
CA CYS A 219 -39.25 11.87 -13.35
C CYS A 219 -39.16 12.89 -12.19
N SER A 220 -37.99 13.07 -11.58
CA SER A 220 -37.77 14.17 -10.61
C SER A 220 -37.46 15.49 -11.34
N GLN A 221 -37.64 16.64 -10.66
CA GLN A 221 -37.41 17.98 -11.26
C GLN A 221 -36.05 18.14 -11.95
N ASP A 222 -35.04 17.37 -11.52
CA ASP A 222 -33.67 17.48 -11.98
C ASP A 222 -33.07 16.15 -12.48
N ASN A 223 -33.85 15.06 -12.50
CA ASN A 223 -33.44 13.71 -12.96
C ASN A 223 -32.11 13.17 -12.42
N GLU A 224 -31.56 13.75 -11.35
CA GLU A 224 -30.32 13.36 -10.68
C GLU A 224 -30.62 13.02 -9.22
N CYS A 225 -29.84 12.11 -8.64
CA CYS A 225 -29.79 11.98 -7.18
C CYS A 225 -29.09 13.21 -6.61
N ILE A 226 -29.84 14.13 -6.01
CA ILE A 226 -29.27 15.28 -5.29
C ILE A 226 -28.84 14.83 -3.90
N GLY A 227 -29.57 13.87 -3.31
CA GLY A 227 -29.17 13.17 -2.10
C GLY A 227 -30.01 11.92 -1.82
N HIS A 228 -29.59 11.14 -0.82
CA HIS A 228 -30.30 9.93 -0.38
C HIS A 228 -31.75 10.20 0.07
N ILE A 229 -32.03 11.42 0.56
CA ILE A 229 -33.39 11.89 0.90
C ILE A 229 -34.37 11.82 -0.28
N ASP A 230 -33.88 11.82 -1.52
CA ASP A 230 -34.73 11.69 -2.70
C ASP A 230 -35.39 10.30 -2.78
N CYS A 231 -34.84 9.29 -2.10
CA CYS A 231 -35.38 7.92 -2.06
C CYS A 231 -36.07 7.57 -0.74
N ASP A 232 -36.32 8.53 0.15
CA ASP A 232 -36.94 8.31 1.47
C ASP A 232 -38.28 7.56 1.36
N ASP A 233 -38.35 6.34 1.90
CA ASP A 233 -39.56 5.51 1.93
C ASP A 233 -40.34 5.62 3.26
N GLY A 234 -39.84 6.44 4.19
CA GLY A 234 -40.41 6.64 5.52
C GLY A 234 -40.20 5.46 6.47
N ASN A 235 -39.36 4.48 6.13
CA ASN A 235 -39.05 3.34 6.96
C ASN A 235 -37.70 3.52 7.67
N GLU A 236 -37.76 3.86 8.96
CA GLU A 236 -36.57 4.06 9.80
C GLU A 236 -35.67 2.82 9.96
N SER A 237 -36.08 1.66 9.45
CA SER A 237 -35.30 0.41 9.47
C SER A 237 -34.49 0.15 8.20
N THR A 238 -34.56 1.05 7.22
CA THR A 238 -33.82 0.99 5.96
C THR A 238 -32.94 2.23 5.78
N ASN A 239 -31.78 2.03 5.14
CA ASN A 239 -31.01 3.11 4.55
C ASN A 239 -31.50 3.30 3.11
N ASP A 240 -32.00 4.49 2.84
CA ASP A 240 -32.64 4.81 1.57
C ASP A 240 -31.62 5.46 0.63
N LEU A 241 -30.99 4.64 -0.20
CA LEU A 241 -29.89 5.07 -1.07
C LEU A 241 -30.42 5.47 -2.44
N CYS A 242 -30.27 6.74 -2.79
CA CYS A 242 -30.37 7.21 -4.16
C CYS A 242 -29.04 6.98 -4.89
N ILE A 243 -29.06 6.21 -5.99
CA ILE A 243 -27.93 5.94 -6.87
C ILE A 243 -28.28 6.44 -8.28
N ALA A 244 -27.39 7.21 -8.90
CA ALA A 244 -27.52 7.56 -10.31
C ALA A 244 -26.89 6.45 -11.17
N GLU A 245 -27.66 5.88 -12.10
CA GLU A 245 -27.17 4.88 -13.04
C GLU A 245 -26.06 5.49 -13.92
N PRO A 246 -24.89 4.83 -14.04
CA PRO A 246 -23.68 5.41 -14.64
C PRO A 246 -23.82 5.79 -16.12
N ASP A 247 -24.75 5.15 -16.86
CA ASP A 247 -24.89 5.34 -18.32
C ASP A 247 -26.08 6.20 -18.73
N THR A 248 -27.06 6.39 -17.84
CA THR A 248 -28.33 7.09 -18.16
C THR A 248 -28.57 8.30 -17.25
N SER A 249 -27.77 8.46 -16.19
CA SER A 249 -28.03 9.39 -15.09
C SER A 249 -29.41 9.17 -14.43
N ALA A 250 -30.07 8.05 -14.71
CA ALA A 250 -31.39 7.75 -14.18
C ALA A 250 -31.30 7.45 -12.69
N LYS A 251 -32.25 7.98 -11.92
CA LYS A 251 -32.37 7.73 -10.49
C LYS A 251 -32.81 6.29 -10.23
N ASN A 252 -32.03 5.59 -9.41
CA ASN A 252 -32.35 4.27 -8.87
C ASN A 252 -32.38 4.34 -7.32
N CYS A 253 -33.41 3.76 -6.69
CA CYS A 253 -33.55 3.74 -5.24
C CYS A 253 -33.28 2.33 -4.70
N VAL A 254 -32.27 2.22 -3.85
CA VAL A 254 -31.87 0.98 -3.17
C VAL A 254 -32.14 1.10 -1.67
N TYR A 255 -32.80 0.09 -1.10
CA TYR A 255 -33.20 0.06 0.30
C TYR A 255 -32.42 -1.01 1.06
N GLU A 256 -31.40 -0.59 1.79
CA GLU A 256 -30.58 -1.52 2.58
C GLU A 256 -31.12 -1.65 4.00
N LYS A 257 -31.37 -2.86 4.46
CA LYS A 257 -31.83 -3.09 5.83
C LYS A 257 -30.72 -2.72 6.80
N ILE A 258 -31.02 -1.85 7.77
CA ILE A 258 -30.08 -1.49 8.84
C ILE A 258 -29.86 -2.74 9.72
N ILE A 259 -28.71 -3.39 9.56
CA ILE A 259 -28.26 -4.43 10.49
C ILE A 259 -27.68 -3.71 11.71
N GLN A 260 -28.47 -3.61 12.79
CA GLN A 260 -27.95 -3.15 14.08
C GLN A 260 -26.92 -4.17 14.59
N ILE A 261 -25.65 -3.96 14.28
CA ILE A 261 -24.55 -4.54 15.03
C ILE A 261 -24.50 -3.74 16.33
N ALA A 262 -24.88 -4.37 17.44
CA ALA A 262 -24.78 -3.74 18.75
C ALA A 262 -23.34 -3.24 18.96
N GLU A 263 -23.18 -1.94 19.20
CA GLU A 263 -21.88 -1.35 19.51
C GLU A 263 -21.28 -2.04 20.75
N PRO A 264 -19.97 -2.34 20.74
CA PRO A 264 -19.31 -2.79 21.95
C PRO A 264 -19.36 -1.67 22.99
N VAL A 265 -19.91 -1.99 24.16
CA VAL A 265 -19.91 -1.11 25.33
C VAL A 265 -18.45 -0.78 25.68
N ILE A 266 -18.04 0.45 25.42
CA ILE A 266 -16.76 1.00 25.90
C ILE A 266 -17.01 1.50 27.32
N ASP A 267 -16.40 0.81 28.29
CA ASP A 267 -16.38 1.21 29.69
C ASP A 267 -15.53 2.50 29.82
N GLU A 268 -16.15 3.62 30.17
CA GLU A 268 -15.46 4.88 30.47
C GLU A 268 -14.72 4.75 31.81
N ASP A 269 -13.43 4.40 31.78
CA ASP A 269 -12.52 4.72 32.90
C ASP A 269 -11.80 6.04 32.63
N THR A 270 -12.36 7.11 33.17
CA THR A 270 -11.80 8.44 33.19
C THR A 270 -10.56 8.52 34.08
N SER A 271 -9.37 8.57 33.48
CA SER A 271 -8.22 9.25 34.10
C SER A 271 -7.30 9.87 33.04
N LYS A 272 -7.55 11.15 32.76
CA LYS A 272 -6.66 12.02 31.98
C LYS A 272 -5.59 12.62 32.90
N PRO A 273 -4.29 12.54 32.59
CA PRO A 273 -3.31 13.47 33.13
C PRO A 273 -3.14 14.66 32.18
N ASP A 274 -3.17 15.86 32.76
CA ASP A 274 -2.88 17.12 32.07
C ASP A 274 -1.42 17.15 31.60
N ILE A 275 -1.20 17.49 30.33
CA ILE A 275 0.13 17.80 29.79
C ILE A 275 0.17 19.30 29.49
N GLU A 276 0.92 20.01 30.33
CA GLU A 276 1.26 21.41 30.21
C GLU A 276 2.34 21.56 29.13
N TYR A 277 2.08 22.42 28.14
CA TYR A 277 3.00 22.72 27.04
C TYR A 277 4.12 23.63 27.56
N SER A 278 5.39 23.22 27.39
CA SER A 278 6.55 24.09 27.65
C SER A 278 7.48 24.09 26.44
N ASP A 279 7.88 25.28 26.02
CA ASP A 279 8.76 25.56 24.88
C ASP A 279 10.17 24.96 25.05
N PRO A 280 10.88 24.63 23.96
CA PRO A 280 12.17 23.92 24.01
C PRO A 280 13.33 24.86 24.40
N PRO A 281 14.27 24.43 25.26
CA PRO A 281 15.44 25.24 25.58
C PRO A 281 16.63 24.93 24.65
N ILE A 282 17.28 26.02 24.25
CA ILE A 282 18.54 26.13 23.53
C ILE A 282 19.66 25.34 24.24
N ALA A 283 20.37 24.50 23.49
CA ALA A 283 21.48 23.68 23.97
C ALA A 283 22.73 24.53 24.30
N THR A 284 23.30 24.31 25.49
CA THR A 284 24.66 24.72 25.86
C THR A 284 25.41 23.52 26.44
N ASN A 285 26.76 23.58 26.43
CA ASN A 285 27.79 22.56 26.70
C ASN A 285 27.69 21.67 27.96
N LYS A 286 26.54 21.62 28.64
CA LYS A 286 26.28 20.86 29.87
C LYS A 286 25.78 19.43 29.62
N GLN A 287 25.61 19.00 28.36
CA GLN A 287 25.08 17.67 28.03
C GLN A 287 26.12 16.55 28.04
N ILE A 288 27.41 16.84 27.88
CA ILE A 288 28.48 15.81 27.89
C ILE A 288 28.61 15.17 29.27
N ASP A 289 28.50 15.95 30.35
CA ASP A 289 28.56 15.42 31.73
C ASP A 289 27.34 14.56 32.09
N LYS A 290 26.16 14.85 31.52
CA LYS A 290 24.94 14.06 31.73
C LYS A 290 24.99 12.69 31.03
N VAL A 291 25.71 12.56 29.92
CA VAL A 291 25.91 11.26 29.24
C VAL A 291 26.82 10.36 30.07
N LEU A 292 27.89 10.90 30.67
CA LEU A 292 28.77 10.15 31.56
C LEU A 292 28.10 9.72 32.88
N GLU A 293 27.09 10.46 33.37
CA GLU A 293 26.31 10.05 34.56
C GLU A 293 25.38 8.86 34.29
N LYS A 294 24.91 8.68 33.05
CA LYS A 294 24.00 7.58 32.67
C LYS A 294 24.71 6.24 32.44
N MET A 295 26.04 6.19 32.43
CA MET A 295 26.83 4.97 32.21
C MET A 295 27.79 4.69 33.37
N PRO A 296 27.31 4.24 34.55
CA PRO A 296 28.14 4.05 35.75
C PRO A 296 29.27 3.03 35.55
N PHE A 297 29.16 2.13 34.57
CA PHE A 297 30.17 1.12 34.25
C PHE A 297 31.45 1.71 33.62
N LEU A 298 31.36 2.86 32.95
CA LEU A 298 32.52 3.56 32.37
C LEU A 298 33.39 4.28 33.42
N LYS A 299 32.95 4.38 34.68
CA LYS A 299 33.79 4.90 35.78
C LYS A 299 34.68 3.82 36.40
N ASN A 300 34.52 2.55 36.03
CA ASN A 300 35.34 1.47 36.55
C ASN A 300 36.68 1.43 35.78
N PRO A 301 37.84 1.65 36.44
CA PRO A 301 39.13 1.65 35.78
C PRO A 301 39.47 0.31 35.11
N ALA A 302 38.89 -0.80 35.57
CA ALA A 302 39.03 -2.10 34.93
C ALA A 302 38.31 -2.16 33.56
N VAL A 303 37.17 -1.47 33.42
CA VAL A 303 36.40 -1.41 32.16
C VAL A 303 37.12 -0.50 31.16
N LEU A 304 37.66 0.63 31.62
CA LEU A 304 38.48 1.49 30.76
C LEU A 304 39.74 0.77 30.24
N ALA A 305 40.41 -0.01 31.10
CA ALA A 305 41.57 -0.79 30.71
C ALA A 305 41.21 -1.86 29.67
N LEU A 306 40.04 -2.50 29.80
CA LEU A 306 39.56 -3.50 28.86
C LEU A 306 39.24 -2.89 27.49
N ILE A 307 38.55 -1.74 27.47
CA ILE A 307 38.26 -0.99 26.24
C ILE A 307 39.57 -0.56 25.56
N SER A 308 40.55 -0.07 26.34
CA SER A 308 41.86 0.33 25.82
C SER A 308 42.60 -0.85 25.16
N ILE A 309 42.56 -2.03 25.78
CA ILE A 309 43.18 -3.25 25.23
C ILE A 309 42.47 -3.69 23.95
N ILE A 310 41.13 -3.61 23.89
CA ILE A 310 40.35 -3.94 22.69
C ILE A 310 40.72 -3.01 21.53
N VAL A 311 40.77 -1.69 21.79
CA VAL A 311 41.12 -0.69 20.78
C VAL A 311 42.55 -0.89 20.28
N ILE A 312 43.52 -1.09 21.19
CA ILE A 312 44.92 -1.36 20.81
C ILE A 312 45.04 -2.65 20.00
N SER A 313 44.32 -3.71 20.39
CA SER A 313 44.33 -4.99 19.66
C SER A 313 43.72 -4.86 18.28
N TYR A 314 42.65 -4.09 18.13
CA TYR A 314 42.01 -3.79 16.85
C TYR A 314 42.95 -2.99 15.93
N VAL A 315 43.59 -1.93 16.47
CA VAL A 315 44.58 -1.14 15.72
C VAL A 315 45.75 -2.01 15.26
N LEU A 316 46.29 -2.88 16.12
CA LEU A 316 47.35 -3.80 15.74
C LEU A 316 46.89 -4.80 14.66
N LEU A 317 45.67 -5.34 14.76
CA LEU A 317 45.11 -6.23 13.74
C LEU A 317 45.00 -5.54 12.37
N VAL A 318 44.54 -4.29 12.34
CA VAL A 318 44.49 -3.49 11.11
C VAL A 318 45.90 -3.28 10.55
N PHE A 319 46.87 -2.88 11.39
CA PHE A 319 48.26 -2.67 10.97
C PHE A 319 48.94 -3.95 10.46
N PHE A 320 48.68 -5.12 11.05
CA PHE A 320 49.29 -6.38 10.61
C PHE A 320 48.63 -6.98 9.38
N LYS A 321 47.35 -6.66 9.10
CA LYS A 321 46.66 -7.10 7.88
C LYS A 321 47.13 -6.34 6.63
N PHE A 322 47.71 -5.14 6.81
CA PHE A 322 48.37 -4.35 5.77
C PHE A 322 49.90 -4.52 5.81
N ARG A 323 50.41 -5.71 5.48
CA ARG A 323 51.78 -5.80 4.92
C ARG A 323 51.66 -5.69 3.40
N PRO A 324 52.21 -4.64 2.76
CA PRO A 324 52.33 -4.64 1.31
C PRO A 324 53.26 -5.79 0.89
N GLU A 325 52.80 -6.64 -0.03
CA GLU A 325 53.65 -7.62 -0.70
C GLU A 325 54.75 -6.88 -1.46
N GLU A 326 56.00 -7.30 -1.27
CA GLU A 326 57.15 -6.71 -1.96
C GLU A 326 57.01 -6.89 -3.49
N PRO A 327 57.39 -5.88 -4.30
CA PRO A 327 57.25 -5.97 -5.75
C PRO A 327 58.21 -7.02 -6.33
N ILE A 328 57.63 -7.94 -7.12
CA ILE A 328 58.35 -8.95 -7.89
C ILE A 328 59.16 -8.23 -8.99
N MET A 329 60.48 -8.16 -8.81
CA MET A 329 61.43 -7.71 -9.84
C MET A 329 61.49 -8.76 -10.96
N TYR A 330 60.92 -8.45 -12.13
CA TYR A 330 61.16 -9.18 -13.36
C TYR A 330 62.60 -8.92 -13.84
N GLY A 331 63.45 -9.93 -13.74
CA GLY A 331 64.79 -9.94 -14.33
C GLY A 331 64.74 -10.20 -15.83
N THR A 332 65.44 -9.35 -16.57
CA THR A 332 65.81 -9.54 -17.98
C THR A 332 66.71 -10.76 -18.18
N HIS A 333 66.34 -11.63 -19.13
CA HIS A 333 67.29 -12.34 -20.00
C HIS A 333 66.63 -12.68 -21.34
#